data_AF-A0A940CBI3-F1
#
_entry.id   AF-A0A940CBI3-F1
#
_cell.length_a   1.000
_cell.length_b   1.000
_cell.length_c   1.000
_cell.angle_alpha   90.00
_cell.angle_beta   90.00
_cell.angle_gamma   90.00
#
_symmetry.space_group_name_H-M   'P 1'
#
loop_
_entity.id
_entity.type
_entity.pdbx_description
1 polymer ?
#
loop_
_entity_poly.entity_id
_entity_poly.type
_entity_poly.pdbx_seq_one_letter_code
_entity_poly.pdbx_strand_id
1 'polypeptide(L)'
;MTLEERIKSIRDNYPDSMTQLQFGEAVGLSKSSTCKIVREGRIPYEHVCDRLIHYHIFKKEDVISFLEETYPHTSESHIKAGKHCIAMILKDEPDVLTMKDVMRITGLWKSAVQKWLLTGKMRGFDYYNSKIVLKNDLIDFMASPAYQDSSHRNIRAEAVVMAVEWYRNVSNTVKGGMDHGD
;
A
#
# COMPACT_ATOMS: atom_id res chain seq x y z
N MET A 1 -0.62 4.39 8.64
CA MET A 1 -1.73 3.56 9.08
C MET A 1 -1.63 2.23 8.34
N THR A 2 -1.41 1.15 9.06
CA THR A 2 -1.37 -0.22 8.51
C THR A 2 -2.79 -0.72 8.22
N LEU A 3 -2.91 -1.84 7.49
CA LEU A 3 -4.18 -2.52 7.26
C LEU A 3 -4.87 -2.86 8.59
N GLU A 4 -4.11 -3.40 9.55
CA GLU A 4 -4.62 -3.84 10.85
C GLU A 4 -5.14 -2.67 11.68
N GLU A 5 -4.40 -1.56 11.73
CA GLU A 5 -4.83 -0.34 12.41
C GLU A 5 -6.12 0.21 11.78
N ARG A 6 -6.24 0.12 10.46
CA ARG A 6 -7.42 0.55 9.73
C ARG A 6 -8.61 -0.36 9.98
N ILE A 7 -8.45 -1.67 9.88
CA ILE A 7 -9.50 -2.67 10.17
C ILE A 7 -9.98 -2.50 11.61
N LYS A 8 -9.05 -2.33 12.56
CA LYS A 8 -9.38 -2.03 13.95
C LYS A 8 -10.21 -0.75 14.06
N SER A 9 -9.78 0.33 13.42
CA SER A 9 -10.54 1.59 13.39
C SER A 9 -11.94 1.43 12.79
N ILE A 10 -12.10 0.61 11.75
CA ILE A 10 -13.39 0.30 11.14
C ILE A 10 -14.29 -0.44 12.16
N ARG A 11 -13.74 -1.44 12.84
CA ARG A 11 -14.47 -2.22 13.85
C ARG A 11 -14.93 -1.36 15.03
N ASP A 12 -14.08 -0.45 15.48
CA ASP A 12 -14.31 0.37 16.68
C ASP A 12 -15.23 1.57 16.41
N ASN A 13 -15.16 2.19 15.22
CA ASN A 13 -15.79 3.49 14.96
C ASN A 13 -16.99 3.47 14.01
N TYR A 14 -17.26 2.36 13.33
CA TYR A 14 -18.35 2.27 12.37
C TYR A 14 -19.42 1.24 12.78
N PRO A 15 -20.70 1.46 12.41
CA PRO A 15 -21.77 0.50 12.65
C PRO A 15 -21.62 -0.77 11.79
N ASP A 16 -22.31 -1.85 12.16
CA ASP A 16 -22.30 -3.13 11.42
C ASP A 16 -22.90 -3.00 10.01
N SER A 17 -23.73 -1.98 9.80
CA SER A 17 -24.31 -1.61 8.51
C SER A 17 -23.92 -0.18 8.16
N MET A 18 -23.19 -0.01 7.06
CA MET A 18 -22.57 1.24 6.64
C MET A 18 -23.26 1.79 5.40
N THR A 19 -23.47 3.10 5.35
CA THR A 19 -23.90 3.80 4.13
C THR A 19 -22.75 3.88 3.12
N GLN A 20 -23.05 4.18 1.86
CA GLN A 20 -22.05 4.38 0.81
C GLN A 20 -21.01 5.47 1.17
N LEU A 21 -21.40 6.52 1.89
CA LEU A 21 -20.47 7.55 2.36
C LEU A 21 -19.52 7.00 3.41
N GLN A 22 -20.06 6.32 4.43
CA GLN A 22 -19.27 5.69 5.50
C GLN A 22 -18.30 4.63 4.95
N PHE A 23 -18.74 3.81 3.98
CA PHE A 23 -17.87 2.88 3.25
C PHE A 23 -16.70 3.62 2.58
N GLY A 24 -16.99 4.69 1.83
CA GLY A 24 -15.96 5.51 1.19
C GLY A 24 -14.95 6.08 2.18
N GLU A 25 -15.42 6.63 3.30
CA GLU A 25 -14.56 7.18 4.35
C GLU A 25 -13.71 6.11 5.04
N ALA A 26 -14.32 4.98 5.40
CA ALA A 26 -13.64 3.84 6.04
C ALA A 26 -12.47 3.33 5.21
N VAL A 27 -12.68 3.17 3.89
CA VAL A 27 -11.65 2.72 2.95
C VAL A 27 -10.75 3.87 2.45
N GLY A 28 -11.10 5.13 2.75
CA GLY A 28 -10.36 6.33 2.33
C GLY A 28 -10.42 6.59 0.83
N LEU A 29 -11.56 6.29 0.22
CA LEU A 29 -11.83 6.51 -1.18
C LEU A 29 -12.60 7.82 -1.39
N SER A 30 -12.34 8.45 -2.53
CA SER A 30 -13.15 9.58 -2.98
C SER A 30 -14.55 9.13 -3.36
N LYS A 31 -15.54 10.03 -3.24
CA LYS A 31 -16.94 9.77 -3.63
C LYS A 31 -17.06 9.14 -5.04
N SER A 32 -16.28 9.61 -6.00
CA SER A 32 -16.31 9.09 -7.38
C SER A 32 -15.80 7.65 -7.47
N SER A 33 -14.73 7.32 -6.73
CA SER A 33 -14.17 5.96 -6.69
C SER A 33 -15.13 4.99 -6.00
N THR A 34 -15.73 5.42 -4.90
CA THR A 34 -16.78 4.68 -4.19
C THR A 34 -17.97 4.39 -5.11
N CYS A 35 -18.53 5.39 -5.78
CA CYS A 35 -19.62 5.19 -6.74
C CYS A 35 -19.22 4.23 -7.88
N LYS A 36 -17.98 4.29 -8.36
CA LYS A 36 -17.49 3.38 -9.39
C LYS A 36 -17.48 1.92 -8.91
N ILE A 37 -16.92 1.66 -7.73
CA ILE A 37 -16.86 0.31 -7.12
C ILE A 37 -18.25 -0.28 -6.92
N VAL A 38 -19.19 0.51 -6.40
CA VAL A 38 -20.58 0.08 -6.17
C VAL A 38 -21.27 -0.24 -7.48
N ARG A 39 -21.14 0.64 -8.48
CA ARG A 39 -21.73 0.44 -9.81
C ARG A 39 -21.15 -0.78 -10.54
N GLU A 40 -19.87 -1.08 -10.31
CA GLU A 40 -19.20 -2.27 -10.86
C GLU A 40 -19.54 -3.55 -10.07
N GLY A 41 -20.27 -3.46 -8.95
CA GLY A 41 -20.66 -4.61 -8.14
C GLY A 41 -19.48 -5.29 -7.42
N ARG A 42 -18.39 -4.55 -7.16
CA ARG A 42 -17.15 -5.10 -6.56
C ARG A 42 -17.25 -5.36 -5.05
N ILE A 43 -18.34 -4.96 -4.42
CA ILE A 43 -18.63 -5.23 -3.02
C ILE A 43 -20.15 -5.48 -2.90
N PRO A 44 -20.57 -6.51 -2.13
CA PRO A 44 -21.98 -6.75 -1.87
C PRO A 44 -22.65 -5.56 -1.17
N TYR A 45 -23.92 -5.32 -1.49
CA TYR A 45 -24.74 -4.32 -0.80
C TYR A 45 -26.22 -4.70 -0.80
N GLU A 46 -26.93 -4.18 0.19
CA GLU A 46 -28.39 -4.25 0.27
C GLU A 46 -28.98 -2.92 -0.21
N HIS A 47 -29.94 -2.98 -1.14
CA HIS A 47 -30.66 -1.81 -1.59
C HIS A 47 -31.87 -1.55 -0.68
N VAL A 48 -31.87 -0.41 0.00
CA VAL A 48 -32.93 0.00 0.91
C VAL A 48 -33.71 1.16 0.30
N CYS A 49 -35.04 1.07 0.39
CA CYS A 49 -35.94 2.16 0.03
C CYS A 49 -36.69 2.64 1.27
N ASP A 50 -36.44 3.88 1.68
CA ASP A 50 -37.26 4.58 2.68
C ASP A 50 -38.04 5.69 1.97
N ARG A 51 -39.30 5.41 1.69
CA ARG A 51 -40.24 6.29 0.99
C ARG A 51 -39.76 6.72 -0.40
N LEU A 52 -39.09 7.85 -0.50
CA LEU A 52 -38.57 8.42 -1.75
C LEU A 52 -37.04 8.29 -1.86
N ILE A 53 -36.38 7.84 -0.80
CA ILE A 53 -34.91 7.79 -0.73
C ILE A 53 -34.47 6.34 -0.94
N HIS A 54 -33.65 6.16 -1.97
CA HIS A 54 -32.99 4.90 -2.30
C HIS A 54 -31.52 5.00 -1.90
N TYR A 55 -31.03 4.03 -1.12
CA TYR A 55 -29.63 4.01 -0.71
C TYR A 55 -29.11 2.59 -0.55
N HIS A 56 -27.77 2.49 -0.52
CA HIS A 56 -27.05 1.23 -0.38
C HIS A 56 -26.52 1.08 1.04
N ILE A 57 -26.71 -0.10 1.60
CA ILE A 57 -26.13 -0.53 2.88
C ILE A 57 -25.09 -1.62 2.63
N PHE A 58 -23.91 -1.44 3.21
CA PHE A 58 -22.77 -2.35 3.14
C PHE A 58 -22.56 -2.97 4.52
N LYS A 59 -22.37 -4.28 4.61
CA LYS A 59 -22.00 -4.92 5.87
C LYS A 59 -20.56 -4.60 6.20
N LYS A 60 -20.29 -4.36 7.48
CA LYS A 60 -18.94 -4.07 7.97
C LYS A 60 -17.95 -5.17 7.58
N GLU A 61 -18.36 -6.43 7.66
CA GLU A 61 -17.54 -7.59 7.32
C GLU A 61 -17.17 -7.61 5.83
N ASP A 62 -18.11 -7.26 4.95
CA ASP A 62 -17.86 -7.16 3.50
C ASP A 62 -16.90 -6.00 3.18
N VAL A 63 -17.01 -4.88 3.90
CA VAL A 63 -16.09 -3.74 3.77
C VAL A 63 -14.67 -4.11 4.22
N ILE A 64 -14.54 -4.86 5.31
CA ILE A 64 -13.25 -5.37 5.79
C ILE A 64 -12.65 -6.33 4.75
N SER A 65 -13.44 -7.29 4.26
CA SER A 65 -13.00 -8.27 3.26
C SER A 65 -12.55 -7.57 1.97
N PHE A 66 -13.32 -6.59 1.50
CA PHE A 66 -12.96 -5.76 0.35
C PHE A 66 -11.63 -5.02 0.58
N LEU A 67 -11.40 -4.49 1.77
CA LEU A 67 -10.16 -3.78 2.11
C LEU A 67 -8.95 -4.72 2.11
N GLU A 68 -9.11 -5.92 2.67
CA GLU A 68 -8.07 -6.96 2.70
C GLU A 68 -7.68 -7.43 1.30
N GLU A 69 -8.66 -7.64 0.42
CA GLU A 69 -8.44 -8.02 -0.98
C GLU A 69 -7.81 -6.89 -1.81
N THR A 70 -8.22 -5.65 -1.57
CA THR A 70 -7.78 -4.50 -2.37
C THR A 70 -6.39 -4.01 -1.95
N TYR A 71 -6.01 -4.15 -0.68
CA TYR A 71 -4.79 -3.58 -0.12
C TYR A 71 -3.92 -4.58 0.68
N PRO A 72 -3.59 -5.77 0.13
CA PRO A 72 -2.86 -6.80 0.86
C PRO A 72 -1.48 -6.33 1.33
N HIS A 73 -0.84 -5.44 0.55
CA HIS A 73 0.50 -4.90 0.83
C HIS A 73 0.56 -3.93 2.01
N THR A 74 -0.57 -3.59 2.61
CA THR A 74 -0.64 -2.61 3.70
C THR A 74 -0.62 -3.24 5.09
N SER A 75 -0.69 -4.58 5.17
CA SER A 75 -0.51 -5.31 6.43
C SER A 75 0.94 -5.30 6.91
N GLU A 76 1.13 -5.36 8.23
CA GLU A 76 2.45 -5.27 8.84
C GLU A 76 3.40 -6.39 8.39
N SER A 77 2.86 -7.60 8.22
CA SER A 77 3.60 -8.75 7.72
C SER A 77 4.11 -8.52 6.29
N HIS A 78 3.29 -7.91 5.41
CA HIS A 78 3.67 -7.60 4.04
C HIS A 78 4.73 -6.50 3.99
N ILE A 79 4.57 -5.44 4.79
CA ILE A 79 5.56 -4.35 4.87
C ILE A 79 6.90 -4.92 5.35
N LYS A 80 6.91 -5.76 6.39
CA LYS A 80 8.14 -6.39 6.92
C LYS A 80 8.84 -7.26 5.88
N ALA A 81 8.08 -8.10 5.17
CA ALA A 81 8.61 -8.93 4.09
C ALA A 81 9.19 -8.06 2.96
N GLY A 82 8.48 -7.01 2.56
CA GLY A 82 8.93 -6.05 1.54
C GLY A 82 10.24 -5.39 1.92
N LYS A 83 10.33 -4.85 3.15
CA LYS A 83 11.57 -4.23 3.67
C LYS A 83 12.75 -5.18 3.59
N HIS A 84 12.57 -6.44 3.99
CA HIS A 84 13.63 -7.44 3.95
C HIS A 84 14.14 -7.72 2.53
N CYS A 85 13.21 -7.88 1.57
CA CYS A 85 13.57 -8.11 0.17
C CYS A 85 14.33 -6.92 -0.42
N ILE A 86 13.84 -5.70 -0.19
CA ILE A 86 14.47 -4.49 -0.70
C ILE A 86 15.86 -4.31 -0.06
N ALA A 87 16.01 -4.60 1.23
CA ALA A 87 17.31 -4.58 1.91
C ALA A 87 18.30 -5.57 1.28
N MET A 88 17.86 -6.76 0.86
CA MET A 88 18.70 -7.72 0.14
C MET A 88 19.11 -7.20 -1.25
N ILE A 89 18.19 -6.56 -1.97
CA ILE A 89 18.47 -5.96 -3.29
C ILE A 89 19.47 -4.81 -3.18
N LEU A 90 19.34 -3.98 -2.14
CA LEU A 90 20.17 -2.80 -1.92
C LEU A 90 21.38 -3.05 -1.01
N LYS A 91 21.74 -4.31 -0.76
CA LYS A 91 22.81 -4.67 0.20
C LYS A 91 24.15 -4.00 -0.12
N ASP A 92 24.48 -3.88 -1.41
CA ASP A 92 25.76 -3.36 -1.91
C ASP A 92 25.72 -1.84 -2.16
N GLU A 93 24.57 -1.20 -1.95
CA GLU A 93 24.42 0.25 -2.07
C GLU A 93 24.91 0.96 -0.80
N PRO A 94 25.49 2.17 -0.91
CA PRO A 94 25.96 2.93 0.25
C PRO A 94 24.81 3.33 1.17
N ASP A 95 25.11 3.54 2.46
CA ASP A 95 24.09 3.93 3.45
C ASP A 95 23.53 5.35 3.22
N VAL A 96 24.30 6.19 2.54
CA VAL A 96 23.90 7.54 2.13
C VAL A 96 23.76 7.56 0.60
N LEU A 97 22.55 7.83 0.14
CA LEU A 97 22.18 7.87 -1.27
C LEU A 97 21.98 9.31 -1.72
N THR A 98 22.50 9.65 -2.89
CA THR A 98 22.20 10.92 -3.54
C THR A 98 20.88 10.83 -4.30
N MET A 99 20.34 11.98 -4.72
CA MET A 99 19.20 12.02 -5.65
C MET A 99 19.43 11.17 -6.91
N LYS A 100 20.66 11.13 -7.43
CA LYS A 100 21.00 10.31 -8.61
C LYS A 100 20.91 8.82 -8.32
N ASP A 101 21.33 8.40 -7.14
CA ASP A 101 21.26 6.99 -6.72
C ASP A 101 19.81 6.55 -6.58
N VAL A 102 18.97 7.36 -5.91
CA VAL A 102 17.54 7.06 -5.76
C VAL A 102 16.85 6.97 -7.12
N MET A 103 17.16 7.87 -8.06
CA MET A 103 16.64 7.80 -9.43
C MET A 103 17.09 6.53 -10.16
N ARG A 104 18.35 6.13 -10.00
CA ARG A 104 18.90 4.90 -10.60
C ARG A 104 18.23 3.65 -10.03
N ILE A 105 18.11 3.57 -8.71
CA ILE A 105 17.54 2.44 -7.97
C ILE A 105 16.05 2.29 -8.31
N THR A 106 15.28 3.38 -8.24
CA THR A 106 13.83 3.34 -8.45
C THR A 106 13.44 3.39 -9.93
N GLY A 107 14.35 3.80 -10.80
CA GLY A 107 14.09 4.03 -12.22
C GLY A 107 13.16 5.23 -12.49
N LEU A 108 12.91 6.09 -11.51
CA LEU A 108 12.02 7.24 -11.62
C LEU A 108 12.77 8.54 -11.88
N TRP A 109 12.05 9.49 -12.46
CA TRP A 109 12.56 10.82 -12.76
C TRP A 109 12.75 11.66 -11.49
N LYS A 110 13.67 12.63 -11.56
CA LYS A 110 13.97 13.57 -10.46
C LYS A 110 12.72 14.22 -9.88
N SER A 111 11.76 14.62 -10.72
CA SER A 111 10.53 15.28 -10.29
C SER A 111 9.66 14.40 -9.39
N ALA A 112 9.60 13.09 -9.65
CA ALA A 112 8.85 12.14 -8.83
C ALA A 112 9.51 11.98 -7.46
N VAL A 113 10.83 11.74 -7.44
CA VAL A 113 11.60 11.60 -6.19
C VAL A 113 11.57 12.89 -5.37
N GLN A 114 11.73 14.04 -6.01
CA GLN A 114 11.65 15.35 -5.37
C GLN A 114 10.26 15.62 -4.79
N LYS A 115 9.19 15.20 -5.46
CA LYS A 115 7.82 15.28 -4.92
C LYS A 115 7.70 14.48 -3.62
N TRP A 116 8.28 13.29 -3.52
CA TRP A 116 8.24 12.50 -2.28
C TRP A 116 8.93 13.20 -1.12
N LEU A 117 10.09 13.80 -1.37
CA LEU A 117 10.82 14.57 -0.37
C LEU A 117 10.04 15.82 0.08
N LEU A 118 9.52 16.59 -0.87
CA LEU A 118 8.79 17.84 -0.59
C LEU A 118 7.46 17.59 0.11
N THR A 119 6.78 16.48 -0.20
CA THR A 119 5.52 16.10 0.45
C THR A 119 5.73 15.34 1.77
N GLY A 120 6.99 15.09 2.17
CA GLY A 120 7.32 14.34 3.38
C GLY A 120 7.01 12.85 3.31
N LYS A 121 6.69 12.30 2.14
CA LYS A 121 6.47 10.86 1.95
C LYS A 121 7.74 10.05 2.14
N MET A 122 8.90 10.62 1.78
CA MET A 122 10.22 10.03 1.99
C MET A 122 11.08 11.06 2.72
N ARG A 123 11.84 10.63 3.73
CA ARG A 123 12.76 11.50 4.46
C ARG A 123 13.99 11.79 3.59
N GLY A 124 14.47 13.03 3.64
CA GLY A 124 15.73 13.43 3.03
C GLY A 124 16.33 14.60 3.79
N PHE A 125 17.64 14.73 3.71
CA PHE A 125 18.42 15.74 4.42
C PHE A 125 19.09 16.67 3.43
N ASP A 126 19.21 17.93 3.81
CA ASP A 126 20.04 18.89 3.09
C ASP A 126 21.50 18.63 3.41
N TYR A 127 22.32 18.51 2.37
CA TYR A 127 23.77 18.41 2.47
C TYR A 127 24.40 19.33 1.43
N TYR A 128 24.91 20.47 1.90
CA TYR A 128 25.32 21.60 1.06
C TYR A 128 24.20 21.98 0.06
N ASN A 129 24.50 21.90 -1.24
CA ASN A 129 23.58 22.26 -2.32
C ASN A 129 22.83 21.03 -2.90
N SER A 130 22.76 19.92 -2.16
CA SER A 130 22.13 18.68 -2.61
C SER A 130 21.27 18.04 -1.52
N LYS A 131 20.31 17.22 -1.95
CA LYS A 131 19.52 16.36 -1.06
C LYS A 131 20.14 14.97 -1.02
N ILE A 132 20.31 14.45 0.19
CA ILE A 132 20.71 13.06 0.46
C ILE A 132 19.57 12.30 1.14
N VAL A 133 19.53 10.99 0.94
CA VAL A 133 18.52 10.07 1.48
C VAL A 133 19.25 8.91 2.12
N LEU A 134 18.86 8.49 3.32
CA LEU A 134 19.44 7.29 3.93
C LEU A 134 18.88 6.05 3.23
N LYS A 135 19.71 5.04 3.00
CA LYS A 135 19.31 3.77 2.40
C LYS A 135 18.13 3.13 3.15
N ASN A 136 18.16 3.16 4.48
CA ASN A 136 17.05 2.66 5.31
C ASN A 136 15.76 3.46 5.12
N ASP A 137 15.82 4.79 4.97
CA ASP A 137 14.63 5.61 4.69
C ASP A 137 14.03 5.26 3.32
N LEU A 138 14.87 4.95 2.32
CA LEU A 138 14.42 4.50 1.00
C LEU A 138 13.79 3.10 1.06
N ILE A 139 14.41 2.15 1.76
CA ILE A 139 13.86 0.80 1.98
C ILE A 139 12.49 0.89 2.66
N ASP A 140 12.39 1.67 3.72
CA ASP A 140 11.16 1.87 4.47
C ASP A 140 10.07 2.47 3.61
N PHE A 141 10.41 3.47 2.80
CA PHE A 141 9.47 4.08 1.87
C PHE A 141 9.02 3.11 0.79
N MET A 142 9.93 2.39 0.13
CA MET A 142 9.62 1.46 -0.96
C MET A 142 8.78 0.26 -0.51
N ALA A 143 8.92 -0.15 0.75
CA ALA A 143 8.08 -1.17 1.36
C ALA A 143 6.71 -0.64 1.84
N SER A 144 6.50 0.67 1.80
CA SER A 144 5.29 1.30 2.31
C SER A 144 4.18 1.37 1.24
N PRO A 145 2.90 1.43 1.67
CA PRO A 145 1.78 1.67 0.76
C PRO A 145 1.92 2.96 -0.04
N ALA A 146 2.57 3.98 0.56
CA ALA A 146 2.76 5.28 -0.07
C ALA A 146 3.62 5.21 -1.35
N TYR A 147 4.50 4.21 -1.48
CA TYR A 147 5.27 3.96 -2.70
C TYR A 147 4.36 3.47 -3.83
N GLN A 148 3.45 2.54 -3.54
CA GLN A 148 2.48 2.02 -4.51
C GLN A 148 1.56 3.12 -5.04
N ASP A 149 1.03 3.95 -4.15
CA ASP A 149 0.17 5.09 -4.52
C ASP A 149 0.93 6.18 -5.30
N SER A 150 2.24 6.25 -5.12
CA SER A 150 3.08 7.26 -5.75
C SER A 150 3.58 6.87 -7.14
N SER A 151 3.24 5.66 -7.59
CA SER A 151 3.74 5.09 -8.83
C SER A 151 2.94 5.55 -10.04
N HIS A 152 3.48 6.53 -10.77
CA HIS A 152 3.30 6.54 -12.21
C HIS A 152 4.00 5.29 -12.75
N ARG A 153 3.23 4.23 -13.04
CA ARG A 153 3.72 2.91 -13.51
C ARG A 153 4.85 3.06 -14.54
N ASN A 154 6.08 2.87 -14.09
CA ASN A 154 7.25 2.71 -14.94
C ASN A 154 7.77 1.29 -14.71
N ILE A 155 8.12 0.60 -15.81
CA ILE A 155 8.62 -0.78 -15.86
C ILE A 155 9.65 -1.10 -14.77
N ARG A 156 10.55 -0.17 -14.42
CA ARG A 156 11.59 -0.40 -13.40
C ARG A 156 11.04 -0.39 -11.97
N ALA A 157 10.09 0.49 -11.66
CA ALA A 157 9.46 0.52 -10.35
C ALA A 157 8.54 -0.70 -10.16
N GLU A 158 7.85 -1.09 -11.23
CA GLU A 158 7.03 -2.31 -11.28
C GLU A 158 7.89 -3.58 -11.12
N ALA A 159 9.06 -3.64 -11.75
CA ALA A 159 9.99 -4.77 -11.60
C ALA A 159 10.47 -4.95 -10.15
N VAL A 160 10.67 -3.86 -9.40
CA VAL A 160 11.04 -3.96 -7.97
C VAL A 160 9.87 -4.53 -7.15
N VAL A 161 8.65 -4.04 -7.37
CA VAL A 161 7.45 -4.56 -6.71
C VAL A 161 7.24 -6.05 -7.04
N MET A 162 7.35 -6.41 -8.31
CA MET A 162 7.26 -7.80 -8.78
C MET A 162 8.36 -8.69 -8.19
N ALA A 163 9.60 -8.21 -8.07
CA ALA A 163 10.69 -8.98 -7.48
C ALA A 163 10.44 -9.26 -5.98
N VAL A 164 9.88 -8.29 -5.26
CA VAL A 164 9.46 -8.46 -3.85
C VAL A 164 8.35 -9.50 -3.75
N GLU A 165 7.34 -9.44 -4.62
CA GLU A 165 6.24 -10.41 -4.66
C GLU A 165 6.70 -11.83 -5.01
N TRP A 166 7.58 -11.95 -6.02
CA TRP A 166 8.15 -13.22 -6.44
C TRP A 166 8.96 -13.88 -5.32
N TYR A 167 9.90 -13.15 -4.69
CA TYR A 167 10.73 -13.69 -3.63
C TYR A 167 9.89 -14.21 -2.45
N ARG A 168 8.79 -13.52 -2.13
CA ARG A 168 7.84 -13.94 -1.12
C ARG A 168 7.11 -15.23 -1.49
N ASN A 169 6.62 -15.35 -2.72
CA ASN A 169 5.91 -16.56 -3.17
C ASN A 169 6.83 -17.79 -3.11
N VAL A 170 8.11 -17.61 -3.46
CA VAL A 170 9.13 -18.65 -3.33
C VAL A 170 9.44 -18.95 -1.84
N SER A 171 9.57 -17.93 -0.99
CA SER A 171 9.85 -18.13 0.43
C SER A 171 8.71 -18.84 1.20
N ASN A 172 7.46 -18.56 0.84
CA ASN A 172 6.28 -19.17 1.47
C ASN A 172 6.07 -20.63 1.01
N THR A 173 6.37 -20.94 -0.25
CA THR A 173 6.29 -22.31 -0.78
C THR A 173 7.38 -23.21 -0.18
N VAL A 174 8.58 -22.68 0.06
CA VAL A 174 9.66 -23.42 0.73
C VAL A 174 9.32 -23.71 2.21
N LYS A 175 8.64 -22.79 2.91
CA LYS A 175 8.22 -23.00 4.30
C LYS A 175 7.03 -23.95 4.46
N GLY A 176 6.13 -24.03 3.47
CA GLY A 176 4.97 -24.94 3.49
C GLY A 176 5.30 -26.41 3.18
N GLY A 177 6.51 -26.71 2.69
CA GLY A 177 6.95 -28.06 2.36
C GLY A 177 7.70 -28.79 3.47
N MET A 178 7.83 -28.20 4.67
CA MET A 178 8.63 -28.73 5.77
C MET A 178 7.81 -29.39 6.90
N ASP A 179 6.48 -29.53 6.75
CA ASP A 179 5.61 -29.96 7.86
C ASP A 179 4.90 -31.32 7.64
N HIS A 180 5.35 -32.16 6.70
CA HIS A 180 4.88 -33.55 6.55
C HIS A 180 6.07 -34.51 6.46
N GLY A 181 6.65 -34.84 7.61
CA GLY A 181 7.69 -35.86 7.73
C GLY A 181 8.18 -35.97 9.16
N ASP A 182 7.37 -36.59 10.01
CA ASP A 182 7.73 -37.73 10.90
C ASP A 182 6.58 -38.07 11.87
#